data_AF-A0A2R7LUZ8-F1
#
_entry.id   AF-A0A2R7LUZ8-F1
#
_cell.length_a   1.000
_cell.length_b   1.000
_cell.length_c   1.000
_cell.angle_alpha   90.00
_cell.angle_beta   90.00
_cell.angle_gamma   90.00
#
_symmetry.space_group_name_H-M   'P 1'
#
loop_
_entity.id
_entity.type
_entity.pdbx_description
1 polymer ?
#
loop_
_entity_poly.entity_id
_entity_poly.type
_entity_poly.pdbx_seq_one_letter_code
_entity_poly.pdbx_strand_id
1 'polypeptide(L)'
;MKKIITISLVLLIVVFKSNAQTGINTRNPDASANTEISASDKGLLIPRLSVPDITVKTPVVAAPKDGLLIYNTNNLTKKTLFHWDATANSGLGSWNAHLFFKETPKTAVIGITGSNFGALNNLDAGSSTSLNNSNGNALVIQSSGYMPNLDVGNSAGVLTVNLGSGVYTIEISFLITAPAPDLGRGSVLTGTTYYNMGYYADIIARTLSAGTTVSSARVERGVLSQANQNHRVTFITTFTLPDDVNNPVSRLTVALGRRLGSSHNDLVYIIPSGSYYKLTKLK
;
A
#
# COMPACT_ATOMS: atom_id res chain seq x y z
N MET A 1 2.60 74.68 34.10
CA MET A 1 3.40 73.48 34.49
C MET A 1 2.52 72.25 34.70
N LYS A 2 1.46 72.28 35.54
CA LYS A 2 0.59 71.11 35.79
C LYS A 2 -0.06 70.49 34.53
N LYS A 3 -0.55 71.31 33.59
CA LYS A 3 -1.19 70.85 32.33
C LYS A 3 -0.23 70.14 31.37
N ILE A 4 1.05 70.55 31.33
CA ILE A 4 2.08 69.95 30.47
C ILE A 4 2.46 68.56 31.01
N ILE A 5 2.57 68.43 32.34
CA ILE A 5 2.82 67.14 33.00
C ILE A 5 1.68 66.16 32.73
N THR A 6 0.42 66.62 32.77
CA THR A 6 -0.74 65.77 32.47
C THR A 6 -0.77 65.31 31.01
N ILE A 7 -0.46 66.19 30.05
CA ILE A 7 -0.39 65.82 28.62
C ILE A 7 0.74 64.82 28.36
N SER A 8 1.91 65.03 28.98
CA SER A 8 3.05 64.12 28.86
C SER A 8 2.76 62.73 29.46
N LEU A 9 1.99 62.68 30.55
CA LEU A 9 1.59 61.42 31.18
C LEU A 9 0.55 60.65 30.35
N VAL A 10 -0.39 61.37 29.73
CA VAL A 10 -1.38 60.77 28.81
C VAL A 10 -0.70 60.28 27.53
N LEU A 11 0.27 61.01 26.99
CA LEU A 11 1.02 60.58 25.81
C LEU A 11 1.86 59.33 26.08
N LEU A 12 2.40 59.17 27.30
CA LEU A 12 3.16 57.99 27.71
C LEU A 12 2.31 56.71 27.77
N ILE A 13 1.00 56.81 28.04
CA ILE A 13 0.08 55.67 28.12
C ILE A 13 -0.33 55.15 26.73
N VAL A 14 -0.29 55.99 25.69
CA VAL A 14 -0.75 55.65 24.32
C VAL A 14 0.30 54.84 23.52
N VAL A 15 1.54 54.72 23.99
CA VAL A 15 2.64 54.08 23.24
C VAL A 15 2.71 52.54 23.46
N PHE A 16 1.93 51.98 24.39
CA PHE A 16 1.96 50.54 24.66
C PHE A 16 1.00 49.75 23.75
N LYS A 17 1.39 49.55 22.49
CA LYS A 17 0.82 48.47 21.66
C LYS A 17 1.49 47.16 22.05
N SER A 18 0.89 46.38 22.96
CA SER A 18 1.34 45.01 23.23
C SER A 18 0.83 44.08 22.13
N ASN A 19 1.75 43.39 21.44
CA ASN A 19 1.38 42.32 20.51
C ASN A 19 0.93 41.10 21.33
N ALA A 20 -0.28 40.59 21.07
CA ALA A 20 -0.87 39.46 21.79
C ALA A 20 -0.47 38.08 21.22
N GLN A 21 0.67 38.00 20.54
CA GLN A 21 1.20 36.75 20.00
C GLN A 21 1.67 35.83 21.15
N THR A 22 1.23 34.58 21.13
CA THR A 22 1.54 33.62 22.19
C THR A 22 2.73 32.76 21.78
N GLY A 23 3.91 33.04 22.31
CA GLY A 23 5.07 32.15 22.21
C GLY A 23 5.11 31.16 23.37
N ILE A 24 5.10 29.86 23.10
CA ILE A 24 5.39 28.82 24.08
C ILE A 24 6.81 28.33 23.82
N ASN A 25 7.70 28.48 24.81
CA ASN A 25 9.14 28.19 24.70
C ASN A 25 9.89 29.01 23.62
N THR A 26 9.30 30.09 23.10
CA THR A 26 9.98 31.10 22.29
C THR A 26 9.61 32.50 22.79
N ARG A 27 10.59 33.41 22.84
CA ARG A 27 10.37 34.81 23.21
C ARG A 27 10.10 35.70 22.01
N ASN A 28 10.38 35.20 20.81
CA ASN A 28 10.27 35.91 19.55
C ASN A 28 9.49 35.02 18.58
N PRO A 29 8.18 34.79 18.83
CA PRO A 29 7.36 34.07 17.87
C PRO A 29 7.35 34.81 16.53
N ASP A 30 7.26 34.06 15.44
CA ASP A 30 7.18 34.58 14.08
C ASP A 30 6.00 35.57 13.95
N ALA A 31 6.23 36.70 13.29
CA ALA A 31 5.23 37.76 13.16
C ALA A 31 3.96 37.33 12.39
N SER A 32 4.02 36.23 11.63
CA SER A 32 2.87 35.63 10.95
C SER A 32 2.05 34.68 11.83
N ALA A 33 2.52 34.34 13.04
CA ALA A 33 1.90 33.35 13.91
C ALA A 33 1.14 34.00 15.08
N ASN A 34 -0.15 33.69 15.21
CA ASN A 34 -0.88 34.02 16.44
C ASN A 34 -0.36 33.23 17.66
N THR A 35 0.12 32.00 17.43
CA THR A 35 0.75 31.15 18.45
C THR A 35 1.90 30.36 17.83
N GLU A 36 3.08 30.38 18.44
CA GLU A 36 4.23 29.53 18.08
C GLU A 36 4.65 28.68 19.26
N ILE A 37 4.92 27.39 19.01
CA ILE A 37 5.44 26.45 20.01
C ILE A 37 6.79 25.95 19.51
N SER A 38 7.87 26.26 20.23
CA SER A 38 9.23 25.90 19.84
C SER A 38 9.84 24.88 20.80
N ALA A 39 10.32 23.75 20.28
CA ALA A 39 11.08 22.75 21.02
C ALA A 39 11.89 21.87 20.05
N SER A 40 13.09 21.43 20.44
CA SER A 40 13.93 20.52 19.65
C SER A 40 13.64 19.04 19.91
N ASP A 41 13.01 18.73 21.05
CA ASP A 41 12.85 17.38 21.60
C ASP A 41 11.44 17.10 22.16
N LYS A 42 10.48 18.01 21.97
CA LYS A 42 9.10 17.89 22.48
C LYS A 42 8.07 18.13 21.37
N GLY A 43 6.91 17.49 21.49
CA GLY A 43 5.76 17.67 20.59
C GLY A 43 4.57 18.33 21.27
N LEU A 44 3.48 18.51 20.51
CA LEU A 44 2.21 19.06 20.99
C LEU A 44 1.19 17.95 21.26
N LEU A 45 0.65 17.90 22.48
CA LEU A 45 -0.55 17.14 22.79
C LEU A 45 -1.77 18.06 22.73
N ILE A 46 -2.65 17.80 21.77
CA ILE A 46 -3.97 18.44 21.69
C ILE A 46 -4.97 17.72 22.62
N PRO A 47 -6.15 18.31 22.90
CA PRO A 47 -7.17 17.68 23.73
C PRO A 47 -7.49 16.24 23.29
N ARG A 48 -7.42 15.31 24.24
CA ARG A 48 -7.65 13.87 24.03
C ARG A 48 -9.03 13.52 24.53
N LEU A 49 -9.94 13.17 23.63
CA LEU A 49 -11.34 12.91 23.95
C LEU A 49 -11.73 11.50 23.49
N SER A 50 -12.62 10.82 24.23
CA SER A 50 -13.23 9.57 23.75
C SER A 50 -14.52 9.94 23.02
N VAL A 51 -14.54 9.80 21.69
CA VAL A 51 -15.72 10.06 20.85
C VAL A 51 -16.46 8.74 20.66
N PRO A 52 -17.59 8.49 21.36
CA PRO A 52 -18.30 7.21 21.25
C PRO A 52 -19.05 7.04 19.93
N ASP A 53 -19.47 8.14 19.32
CA ASP A 53 -20.19 8.18 18.05
C ASP A 53 -19.73 9.41 17.27
N ILE A 54 -19.29 9.20 16.03
CA ILE A 54 -18.71 10.23 15.19
C ILE A 54 -19.77 11.19 14.63
N THR A 55 -21.05 10.81 14.65
CA THR A 55 -22.16 11.60 14.09
C THR A 55 -22.76 12.60 15.08
N VAL A 56 -22.29 12.58 16.34
CA VAL A 56 -22.77 13.47 17.41
C VAL A 56 -21.65 14.33 17.97
N LYS A 57 -22.00 15.52 18.48
CA LYS A 57 -21.04 16.47 19.08
C LYS A 57 -20.31 15.97 20.33
N THR A 58 -20.87 14.98 21.01
CA THR A 58 -20.31 14.38 22.24
C THR A 58 -18.88 13.88 22.00
N PRO A 59 -17.94 14.10 22.93
CA PRO A 59 -18.11 14.60 24.31
C PRO A 59 -17.99 16.11 24.46
N VAL A 60 -17.94 16.86 23.35
CA VAL A 60 -17.91 18.33 23.41
C VAL A 60 -19.32 18.84 23.71
N VAL A 61 -19.51 19.44 24.89
CA VAL A 61 -20.83 19.84 25.41
C VAL A 61 -21.38 21.07 24.68
N ALA A 62 -20.51 22.05 24.39
CA ALA A 62 -20.84 23.20 23.54
C ALA A 62 -20.90 22.78 22.06
N ALA A 63 -21.63 23.52 21.23
CA ALA A 63 -21.60 23.30 19.77
C ALA A 63 -20.15 23.45 19.27
N PRO A 64 -19.46 22.35 18.89
CA PRO A 64 -18.08 22.42 18.44
C PRO A 64 -17.99 23.33 17.22
N LYS A 65 -16.96 24.19 17.19
CA LYS A 65 -16.69 25.03 16.03
C LYS A 65 -16.14 24.15 14.91
N ASP A 66 -16.47 24.54 13.68
CA ASP A 66 -15.89 23.91 12.49
C ASP A 66 -14.36 23.96 12.54
N GLY A 67 -13.71 22.85 12.20
CA GLY A 67 -12.26 22.70 12.29
C GLY A 67 -11.71 22.45 13.71
N LEU A 68 -12.55 22.26 14.73
CA LEU A 68 -12.08 21.91 16.08
C LEU A 68 -11.29 20.59 16.07
N LEU A 69 -10.02 20.64 16.46
CA LEU A 69 -9.12 19.48 16.46
C LEU A 69 -9.05 18.78 17.82
N ILE A 70 -9.15 17.46 17.80
CA ILE A 70 -8.98 16.60 18.98
C ILE A 70 -8.26 15.30 18.61
N TYR A 71 -7.64 14.65 19.59
CA TYR A 71 -7.15 13.28 19.42
C TYR A 71 -8.18 12.31 20.01
N ASN A 72 -8.85 11.53 19.16
CA ASN A 72 -9.81 10.52 19.60
C ASN A 72 -9.08 9.36 20.29
N THR A 73 -9.51 9.00 21.50
CA THR A 73 -8.94 7.88 22.27
C THR A 73 -9.77 6.61 22.19
N ASN A 74 -10.95 6.66 21.58
CA ASN A 74 -11.87 5.52 21.47
C ASN A 74 -11.42 4.55 20.35
N ASN A 75 -11.30 3.27 20.70
CA ASN A 75 -10.85 2.24 19.75
C ASN A 75 -11.94 1.84 18.74
N LEU A 76 -13.22 1.92 19.11
CA LEU A 76 -14.36 1.54 18.26
C LEU A 76 -14.59 2.57 17.14
N THR A 77 -14.36 3.85 17.43
CA THR A 77 -14.48 4.95 16.46
C THR A 77 -13.13 5.41 15.93
N LYS A 78 -12.10 4.56 15.98
CA LYS A 78 -10.72 4.81 15.52
C LYS A 78 -9.95 5.82 16.37
N LYS A 79 -8.88 5.33 17.00
CA LYS A 79 -7.96 6.12 17.80
C LYS A 79 -7.02 6.96 16.92
N THR A 80 -7.40 8.18 16.55
CA THR A 80 -6.61 9.08 15.69
C THR A 80 -7.00 10.57 15.82
N LEU A 81 -6.33 11.45 15.07
CA LEU A 81 -6.64 12.87 14.94
C LEU A 81 -7.97 13.09 14.21
N PHE A 82 -8.87 13.80 14.88
CA PHE A 82 -10.21 14.14 14.42
C PHE A 82 -10.35 15.65 14.28
N HIS A 83 -11.12 16.10 13.29
CA HIS A 83 -11.69 17.45 13.26
C HIS A 83 -13.21 17.38 13.27
N TRP A 84 -13.85 18.41 13.82
CA TRP A 84 -15.29 18.59 13.67
C TRP A 84 -15.59 19.27 12.33
N ASP A 85 -16.42 18.65 11.51
CA ASP A 85 -17.03 19.22 10.31
C ASP A 85 -18.47 19.62 10.66
N ALA A 86 -18.73 20.91 10.71
CA ALA A 86 -20.06 21.43 11.06
C ALA A 86 -21.07 21.33 9.91
N THR A 87 -20.62 21.06 8.68
CA THR A 87 -21.46 21.02 7.47
C THR A 87 -21.97 19.62 7.15
N ALA A 88 -21.31 18.59 7.68
CA ALA A 88 -21.72 17.20 7.53
C ALA A 88 -23.16 16.95 8.05
N ASN A 89 -23.77 15.84 7.60
CA ASN A 89 -25.10 15.39 8.04
C ASN A 89 -26.18 16.49 7.94
N SER A 90 -26.23 17.22 6.81
CA SER A 90 -27.15 18.34 6.62
C SER A 90 -27.03 19.45 7.68
N GLY A 91 -25.81 19.74 8.12
CA GLY A 91 -25.54 20.77 9.15
C GLY A 91 -25.68 20.29 10.59
N LEU A 92 -25.94 19.00 10.83
CA LEU A 92 -25.89 18.40 12.16
C LEU A 92 -24.45 18.14 12.63
N GLY A 93 -23.52 18.14 11.68
CA GLY A 93 -22.09 17.98 11.86
C GLY A 93 -21.65 16.53 12.10
N SER A 94 -20.34 16.32 12.03
CA SER A 94 -19.71 15.02 12.21
C SER A 94 -18.25 15.18 12.57
N TRP A 95 -17.73 14.26 13.37
CA TRP A 95 -16.30 14.05 13.52
C TRP A 95 -15.74 13.33 12.29
N ASN A 96 -14.72 13.91 11.67
CA ASN A 96 -13.99 13.34 10.56
C ASN A 96 -12.55 13.02 10.97
N ALA A 97 -12.10 11.81 10.63
CA ALA A 97 -10.71 11.40 10.85
C ALA A 97 -9.81 12.04 9.78
N HIS A 98 -8.75 12.75 10.18
CA HIS A 98 -7.90 13.47 9.22
C HIS A 98 -6.85 12.57 8.57
N LEU A 99 -6.22 11.68 9.34
CA LEU A 99 -5.14 10.82 8.86
C LEU A 99 -5.16 9.52 9.67
N PHE A 100 -5.60 8.42 9.07
CA PHE A 100 -5.44 7.11 9.68
C PHE A 100 -4.46 6.27 8.85
N PHE A 101 -3.16 6.54 9.05
CA PHE A 101 -2.06 5.86 8.34
C PHE A 101 -2.09 4.33 8.44
N LYS A 102 -2.85 3.78 9.40
CA LYS A 102 -3.09 2.33 9.51
C LYS A 102 -4.00 1.80 8.39
N GLU A 103 -5.00 2.58 7.95
CA GLU A 103 -5.99 2.18 6.93
C GLU A 103 -5.81 2.89 5.58
N THR A 104 -4.91 3.86 5.45
CA THR A 104 -4.55 4.39 4.12
C THR A 104 -4.00 3.23 3.28
N PRO A 105 -4.48 3.01 2.04
CA PRO A 105 -3.98 1.92 1.21
C PRO A 105 -2.47 1.99 1.07
N LYS A 106 -1.79 0.88 1.42
CA LYS A 106 -0.34 0.77 1.37
C LYS A 106 0.03 -0.02 0.14
N THR A 107 0.71 0.61 -0.81
CA THR A 107 1.09 -0.03 -2.07
C THR A 107 2.59 -0.26 -2.15
N ALA A 108 2.99 -1.53 -2.19
CA ALA A 108 4.36 -1.95 -2.40
C ALA A 108 4.58 -2.36 -3.87
N VAL A 109 5.79 -2.10 -4.36
CA VAL A 109 6.28 -2.58 -5.66
C VAL A 109 7.49 -3.46 -5.41
N ILE A 110 7.41 -4.69 -5.93
CA ILE A 110 8.44 -5.72 -5.81
C ILE A 110 8.91 -6.05 -7.22
N GLY A 111 10.17 -5.79 -7.51
CA GLY A 111 10.80 -6.20 -8.75
C GLY A 111 11.30 -7.65 -8.68
N ILE A 112 11.54 -8.24 -9.84
CA ILE A 112 12.29 -9.49 -9.96
C ILE A 112 13.65 -9.18 -10.59
N THR A 113 14.72 -9.66 -9.99
CA THR A 113 16.09 -9.53 -10.53
C THR A 113 16.63 -10.88 -10.93
N GLY A 114 17.74 -10.90 -11.67
CA GLY A 114 18.43 -12.11 -12.10
C GLY A 114 18.36 -12.34 -13.61
N SER A 115 18.62 -13.58 -14.02
CA SER A 115 18.70 -13.98 -15.43
C SER A 115 17.37 -14.50 -15.96
N ASN A 116 17.13 -14.33 -17.27
CA ASN A 116 16.00 -14.96 -17.94
C ASN A 116 15.99 -16.46 -17.64
N PHE A 117 14.82 -17.00 -17.26
CA PHE A 117 14.69 -18.42 -16.93
C PHE A 117 13.53 -19.03 -17.69
N GLY A 118 13.73 -20.29 -18.08
CA GLY A 118 12.73 -21.08 -18.76
C GLY A 118 11.59 -21.47 -17.83
N ALA A 119 10.36 -21.36 -18.33
CA ALA A 119 9.13 -21.79 -17.70
C ALA A 119 8.29 -22.56 -18.72
N LEU A 120 7.40 -23.44 -18.22
CA LEU A 120 6.40 -24.13 -19.03
C LEU A 120 6.94 -25.01 -20.17
N ASN A 121 8.23 -25.34 -20.18
CA ASN A 121 8.85 -26.19 -21.21
C ASN A 121 8.17 -27.56 -21.25
N ASN A 122 7.51 -27.87 -22.38
CA ASN A 122 6.79 -29.13 -22.60
C ASN A 122 5.77 -29.50 -21.52
N LEU A 123 5.28 -28.49 -20.79
CA LEU A 123 4.40 -28.70 -19.66
C LEU A 123 2.93 -28.84 -20.12
N ASP A 124 2.17 -29.78 -19.57
CA ASP A 124 0.77 -29.93 -19.99
C ASP A 124 -0.11 -28.74 -19.56
N ALA A 125 -1.23 -28.55 -20.25
CA ALA A 125 -2.25 -27.61 -19.79
C ALA A 125 -2.75 -28.01 -18.39
N GLY A 126 -2.89 -27.02 -17.50
CA GLY A 126 -3.24 -27.24 -16.10
C GLY A 126 -2.02 -27.32 -15.16
N SER A 127 -0.82 -27.51 -15.68
CA SER A 127 0.43 -27.55 -14.90
C SER A 127 1.14 -26.18 -14.84
N SER A 128 1.95 -25.97 -13.80
CA SER A 128 2.64 -24.70 -13.52
C SER A 128 4.10 -24.85 -13.13
N THR A 129 4.85 -23.76 -13.24
CA THR A 129 6.21 -23.59 -12.79
C THR A 129 6.25 -22.48 -11.73
N SER A 130 6.78 -22.79 -10.55
CA SER A 130 7.01 -21.79 -9.51
C SER A 130 8.17 -20.87 -9.90
N LEU A 131 8.07 -19.60 -9.52
CA LEU A 131 9.19 -18.67 -9.66
C LEU A 131 10.27 -19.07 -8.66
N ASN A 132 11.44 -19.40 -9.17
CA ASN A 132 12.52 -19.98 -8.38
C ASN A 132 13.71 -19.03 -8.26
N ASN A 133 14.56 -19.28 -7.26
CA ASN A 133 15.76 -18.52 -6.98
C ASN A 133 17.00 -19.00 -7.77
N SER A 134 16.82 -19.83 -8.80
CA SER A 134 17.95 -20.32 -9.61
C SER A 134 18.55 -19.18 -10.42
N ASN A 135 19.82 -19.32 -10.83
CA ASN A 135 20.52 -18.34 -11.68
C ASN A 135 20.54 -16.89 -11.11
N GLY A 136 20.58 -16.77 -9.78
CA GLY A 136 20.61 -15.47 -9.08
C GLY A 136 19.27 -14.74 -9.09
N ASN A 137 18.18 -15.43 -9.42
CA ASN A 137 16.85 -14.83 -9.39
C ASN A 137 16.43 -14.50 -7.96
N ALA A 138 15.94 -13.28 -7.76
CA ALA A 138 15.50 -12.80 -6.45
C ALA A 138 14.36 -11.80 -6.59
N LEU A 139 13.57 -11.68 -5.53
CA LEU A 139 12.61 -10.58 -5.37
C LEU A 139 13.29 -9.44 -4.65
N VAL A 140 13.02 -8.21 -5.08
CA VAL A 140 13.59 -6.99 -4.48
C VAL A 140 12.46 -6.00 -4.21
N ILE A 141 12.36 -5.50 -2.98
CA ILE A 141 11.42 -4.44 -2.64
C ILE A 141 11.94 -3.14 -3.25
N GLN A 142 11.32 -2.68 -4.33
CA GLN A 142 11.66 -1.40 -4.98
C GLN A 142 11.02 -0.23 -4.25
N SER A 143 9.81 -0.44 -3.72
CA SER A 143 9.12 0.49 -2.84
C SER A 143 8.25 -0.30 -1.88
N SER A 144 8.40 -0.09 -0.57
CA SER A 144 7.61 -0.82 0.42
C SER A 144 6.20 -0.24 0.61
N GLY A 145 5.97 1.01 0.23
CA GLY A 145 4.73 1.74 0.54
C GLY A 145 4.36 1.73 2.03
N TYR A 146 5.36 1.55 2.91
CA TYR A 146 5.18 1.32 4.36
C TYR A 146 4.27 0.13 4.71
N MET A 147 4.17 -0.87 3.82
CA MET A 147 3.40 -2.08 4.03
C MET A 147 3.91 -2.85 5.25
N PRO A 148 3.05 -3.16 6.24
CA PRO A 148 3.46 -3.82 7.46
C PRO A 148 3.82 -5.29 7.18
N ASN A 149 4.90 -5.76 7.84
CA ASN A 149 5.41 -7.14 7.73
C ASN A 149 5.71 -7.58 6.29
N LEU A 150 5.96 -6.61 5.39
CA LEU A 150 6.42 -6.90 4.04
C LEU A 150 7.89 -7.28 4.09
N ASP A 151 8.18 -8.47 3.59
CA ASP A 151 9.54 -8.94 3.36
C ASP A 151 9.57 -9.85 2.13
N VAL A 152 10.73 -10.03 1.52
CA VAL A 152 10.91 -10.87 0.34
C VAL A 152 12.07 -11.82 0.55
N GLY A 153 11.95 -13.02 0.02
CA GLY A 153 12.99 -14.03 0.20
C GLY A 153 12.75 -15.25 -0.66
N ASN A 154 13.29 -16.38 -0.21
CA ASN A 154 13.02 -17.68 -0.81
C ASN A 154 12.79 -18.73 0.28
N SER A 155 12.08 -19.79 -0.08
CA SER A 155 11.93 -20.99 0.74
C SER A 155 11.96 -22.21 -0.15
N ALA A 156 12.84 -23.17 0.16
CA ALA A 156 13.03 -24.38 -0.65
C ALA A 156 13.21 -24.08 -2.15
N GLY A 157 13.93 -23.00 -2.47
CA GLY A 157 14.22 -22.57 -3.83
C GLY A 157 13.10 -21.79 -4.54
N VAL A 158 11.93 -21.60 -3.91
CA VAL A 158 10.81 -20.80 -4.47
C VAL A 158 10.86 -19.38 -3.92
N LEU A 159 10.69 -18.39 -4.78
CA LEU A 159 10.62 -16.98 -4.41
C LEU A 159 9.34 -16.67 -3.65
N THR A 160 9.46 -15.93 -2.55
CA THR A 160 8.38 -15.73 -1.59
C THR A 160 8.25 -14.27 -1.17
N VAL A 161 7.01 -13.81 -0.98
CA VAL A 161 6.69 -12.53 -0.34
C VAL A 161 6.03 -12.80 1.00
N ASN A 162 6.58 -12.28 2.08
CA ASN A 162 5.99 -12.33 3.41
C ASN A 162 5.07 -11.13 3.60
N LEU A 163 3.87 -11.37 4.14
CA LEU A 163 2.83 -10.36 4.35
C LEU A 163 2.14 -10.59 5.69
N GLY A 164 1.79 -9.51 6.37
CA GLY A 164 0.92 -9.60 7.54
C GLY A 164 -0.53 -9.93 7.17
N SER A 165 -1.35 -10.24 8.16
CA SER A 165 -2.80 -10.41 7.96
C SER A 165 -3.46 -9.18 7.33
N GLY A 166 -4.60 -9.39 6.66
CA GLY A 166 -5.35 -8.32 5.99
C GLY A 166 -5.87 -8.71 4.61
N VAL A 167 -6.46 -7.73 3.93
CA VAL A 167 -7.00 -7.90 2.58
C VAL A 167 -6.10 -7.20 1.58
N TYR A 168 -5.67 -7.93 0.55
CA TYR A 168 -4.70 -7.44 -0.44
C TYR A 168 -5.26 -7.53 -1.86
N THR A 169 -4.91 -6.55 -2.68
CA THR A 169 -4.90 -6.69 -4.15
C THR A 169 -3.48 -6.94 -4.59
N ILE A 170 -3.27 -7.94 -5.44
CA ILE A 170 -1.99 -8.16 -6.11
C ILE A 170 -2.16 -8.05 -7.61
N GLU A 171 -1.27 -7.27 -8.23
CA GLU A 171 -1.00 -7.26 -9.65
C GLU A 171 0.34 -7.94 -9.89
N ILE A 172 0.36 -8.95 -10.76
CA ILE A 172 1.56 -9.69 -11.16
C ILE A 172 1.72 -9.45 -12.66
N SER A 173 2.81 -8.79 -13.04
CA SER A 173 3.12 -8.52 -14.44
C SER A 173 4.38 -9.27 -14.82
N PHE A 174 4.26 -10.24 -15.73
CA PHE A 174 5.41 -10.89 -16.35
C PHE A 174 5.70 -10.30 -17.72
N LEU A 175 6.97 -9.99 -17.95
CA LEU A 175 7.50 -9.83 -19.30
C LEU A 175 8.00 -11.20 -19.76
N ILE A 176 7.45 -11.70 -20.86
CA ILE A 176 7.69 -13.05 -21.37
C ILE A 176 8.15 -12.96 -22.80
N THR A 177 9.00 -13.90 -23.21
CA THR A 177 9.29 -14.18 -24.62
C THR A 177 9.20 -15.69 -24.83
N ALA A 178 8.85 -16.13 -26.04
CA ALA A 178 8.87 -17.55 -26.38
C ALA A 178 9.47 -17.74 -27.77
N PRO A 179 10.36 -18.71 -27.98
CA PRO A 179 10.76 -19.12 -29.32
C PRO A 179 9.57 -19.66 -30.13
N ALA A 180 9.79 -19.92 -31.41
CA ALA A 180 8.82 -20.71 -32.17
C ALA A 180 8.68 -22.10 -31.53
N PRO A 181 7.46 -22.68 -31.46
CA PRO A 181 7.28 -23.99 -30.85
C PRO A 181 7.98 -25.07 -31.66
N ASP A 182 8.59 -26.04 -30.97
CA ASP A 182 9.14 -27.24 -31.58
C ASP A 182 8.04 -28.10 -32.23
N LEU A 183 8.45 -28.95 -33.18
CA LEU A 183 7.56 -29.86 -33.90
C LEU A 183 6.77 -30.74 -32.91
N GLY A 184 5.44 -30.66 -32.96
CA GLY A 184 4.54 -31.43 -32.11
C GLY A 184 4.29 -30.82 -30.72
N ARG A 185 4.90 -29.67 -30.38
CA ARG A 185 4.74 -28.96 -29.10
C ARG A 185 4.06 -27.59 -29.25
N GLY A 186 3.35 -27.40 -30.36
CA GLY A 186 2.48 -26.26 -30.57
C GLY A 186 2.41 -25.85 -32.03
N SER A 187 1.67 -24.79 -32.30
CA SER A 187 1.58 -24.17 -33.61
C SER A 187 1.44 -22.66 -33.50
N VAL A 188 1.95 -21.99 -34.54
CA VAL A 188 1.61 -20.60 -34.85
C VAL A 188 0.36 -20.56 -35.72
N LEU A 189 -0.36 -19.44 -35.71
CA LEU A 189 -1.48 -19.20 -36.62
C LEU A 189 -0.99 -19.28 -38.06
N THR A 190 -1.75 -19.97 -38.90
CA THR A 190 -1.41 -20.26 -40.29
C THR A 190 -1.01 -18.99 -41.05
N GLY A 191 0.16 -19.03 -41.70
CA GLY A 191 0.70 -17.90 -42.45
C GLY A 191 1.31 -16.78 -41.60
N THR A 192 1.49 -16.98 -40.30
CA THR A 192 2.03 -15.97 -39.38
C THR A 192 3.10 -16.55 -38.45
N THR A 193 3.73 -15.69 -37.65
CA THR A 193 4.61 -16.07 -36.52
C THR A 193 3.94 -15.87 -35.16
N TYR A 194 2.61 -15.69 -35.13
CA TYR A 194 1.87 -15.45 -33.88
C TYR A 194 1.35 -16.75 -33.30
N TYR A 195 1.41 -16.88 -31.99
CA TYR A 195 0.81 -17.99 -31.24
C TYR A 195 -0.16 -17.44 -30.20
N ASN A 196 -1.19 -18.21 -29.89
CA ASN A 196 -2.08 -17.92 -28.78
C ASN A 196 -1.56 -18.62 -27.53
N MET A 197 -1.34 -17.87 -26.46
CA MET A 197 -1.00 -18.43 -25.16
C MET A 197 -2.03 -18.07 -24.12
N GLY A 198 -2.63 -19.10 -23.54
CA GLY A 198 -3.35 -18.98 -22.29
C GLY A 198 -2.38 -19.22 -21.13
N TYR A 199 -2.20 -18.20 -20.30
CA TYR A 199 -1.47 -18.31 -19.04
C TYR A 199 -2.45 -18.31 -17.87
N TYR A 200 -2.03 -18.88 -16.76
CA TYR A 200 -2.63 -18.59 -15.46
C TYR A 200 -1.55 -18.29 -14.43
N ALA A 201 -1.90 -17.53 -13.41
CA ALA A 201 -1.07 -17.34 -12.22
C ALA A 201 -1.78 -17.98 -11.02
N ASP A 202 -1.08 -18.89 -10.35
CA ASP A 202 -1.48 -19.41 -9.04
C ASP A 202 -0.79 -18.60 -7.95
N ILE A 203 -1.60 -18.08 -7.04
CA ILE A 203 -1.18 -17.24 -5.94
C ILE A 203 -1.56 -18.00 -4.68
N ILE A 204 -0.57 -18.46 -3.93
CA ILE A 204 -0.80 -19.31 -2.77
C ILE A 204 -0.11 -18.68 -1.57
N ALA A 205 -0.90 -18.38 -0.54
CA ALA A 205 -0.42 -17.92 0.75
C ALA A 205 -0.44 -19.08 1.75
N ARG A 206 0.66 -19.26 2.49
CA ARG A 206 0.82 -20.30 3.51
C ARG A 206 1.26 -19.68 4.83
N THR A 207 0.95 -20.32 5.96
CA THR A 207 1.58 -19.94 7.23
C THR A 207 3.10 -20.17 7.19
N LEU A 208 3.87 -19.34 7.88
CA LEU A 208 5.34 -19.50 7.93
C LEU A 208 5.76 -20.79 8.66
N SER A 209 5.11 -21.11 9.78
CA SER A 209 5.54 -22.17 10.70
C SER A 209 5.10 -23.58 10.29
N ALA A 210 3.93 -23.73 9.69
CA ALA A 210 3.34 -25.04 9.36
C ALA A 210 3.22 -25.30 7.84
N GLY A 211 3.43 -24.28 6.99
CA GLY A 211 3.27 -24.39 5.54
C GLY A 211 1.82 -24.62 5.09
N THR A 212 0.85 -24.53 6.01
CA THR A 212 -0.58 -24.71 5.73
C THR A 212 -1.07 -23.60 4.81
N THR A 213 -1.74 -23.96 3.71
CA THR A 213 -2.38 -22.98 2.82
C THR A 213 -3.49 -22.25 3.54
N VAL A 214 -3.40 -20.92 3.60
CA VAL A 214 -4.40 -20.05 4.23
C VAL A 214 -5.21 -19.25 3.22
N SER A 215 -4.69 -19.10 2.00
CA SER A 215 -5.37 -18.43 0.91
C SER A 215 -4.82 -18.93 -0.42
N SER A 216 -5.68 -19.09 -1.42
CA SER A 216 -5.25 -19.41 -2.78
C SER A 216 -6.16 -18.74 -3.80
N ALA A 217 -5.58 -18.21 -4.86
CA ALA A 217 -6.31 -17.67 -6.00
C ALA A 217 -5.63 -18.09 -7.31
N ARG A 218 -6.44 -18.38 -8.33
CA ARG A 218 -5.99 -18.59 -9.70
C ARG A 218 -6.62 -17.52 -10.60
N VAL A 219 -5.81 -16.92 -11.46
CA VAL A 219 -6.29 -15.97 -12.48
C VAL A 219 -5.73 -16.36 -13.84
N GLU A 220 -6.59 -16.41 -14.85
CA GLU A 220 -6.22 -16.77 -16.21
C GLU A 220 -6.22 -15.57 -17.15
N ARG A 221 -5.33 -15.59 -18.15
CA ARG A 221 -5.21 -14.57 -19.21
C ARG A 221 -4.84 -15.24 -20.53
N GLY A 222 -5.43 -14.78 -21.63
CA GLY A 222 -5.01 -15.15 -22.98
C GLY A 222 -4.26 -13.99 -23.62
N VAL A 223 -3.18 -14.28 -24.33
CA VAL A 223 -2.42 -13.28 -25.10
C VAL A 223 -2.07 -13.87 -26.46
N LEU A 224 -2.28 -13.06 -27.50
CA LEU A 224 -1.74 -13.32 -28.83
C LEU A 224 -0.35 -12.71 -28.91
N SER A 225 0.68 -13.55 -29.06
CA SER A 225 2.08 -13.14 -28.99
C SER A 225 2.83 -13.56 -30.25
N GLN A 226 3.81 -12.76 -30.65
CA GLN A 226 4.69 -13.12 -31.75
C GLN A 226 5.89 -13.92 -31.24
N ALA A 227 6.26 -15.00 -31.93
CA ALA A 227 7.46 -15.78 -31.60
C ALA A 227 8.71 -14.90 -31.62
N ASN A 228 9.61 -15.12 -30.65
CA ASN A 228 10.85 -14.38 -30.41
C ASN A 228 10.65 -12.88 -30.11
N GLN A 229 9.44 -12.46 -29.72
CA GLN A 229 9.17 -11.10 -29.30
C GLN A 229 8.69 -11.06 -27.84
N ASN A 230 9.06 -9.99 -27.15
CA ASN A 230 8.62 -9.79 -25.78
C ASN A 230 7.15 -9.37 -25.75
N HIS A 231 6.36 -10.00 -24.89
CA HIS A 231 5.00 -9.60 -24.59
C HIS A 231 4.76 -9.56 -23.08
N ARG A 232 3.73 -8.83 -22.67
CA ARG A 232 3.38 -8.66 -21.26
C ARG A 232 2.10 -9.41 -20.92
N VAL A 233 2.09 -10.06 -19.77
CA VAL A 233 0.91 -10.71 -19.22
C VAL A 233 0.70 -10.24 -17.79
N THR A 234 -0.46 -9.67 -17.51
CA THR A 234 -0.78 -9.09 -16.20
C THR A 234 -1.98 -9.78 -15.57
N PHE A 235 -1.77 -10.30 -14.36
CA PHE A 235 -2.77 -10.95 -13.54
C PHE A 235 -3.11 -10.04 -12.36
N ILE A 236 -4.39 -9.84 -12.09
CA ILE A 236 -4.86 -9.04 -10.96
C ILE A 236 -5.87 -9.86 -10.19
N THR A 237 -5.69 -9.98 -8.88
CA THR A 237 -6.66 -10.60 -7.99
C THR A 237 -6.61 -9.99 -6.61
N THR A 238 -7.62 -10.32 -5.81
CA THR A 238 -7.67 -10.04 -4.37
C THR A 238 -7.55 -11.33 -3.58
N PHE A 239 -6.88 -11.27 -2.43
CA PHE A 239 -6.84 -12.37 -1.48
C PHE A 239 -6.86 -11.84 -0.05
N THR A 240 -7.36 -12.67 0.86
CA THR A 240 -7.43 -12.37 2.29
C THR A 240 -6.48 -13.27 3.04
N LEU A 241 -5.69 -12.67 3.93
CA LEU A 241 -4.84 -13.36 4.89
C LEU A 241 -5.49 -13.27 6.27
N PRO A 242 -5.76 -14.41 6.93
CA PRO A 242 -6.46 -14.43 8.21
C PRO A 242 -5.63 -13.73 9.30
N ASP A 243 -6.32 -13.09 10.24
CA ASP A 243 -5.72 -12.60 11.48
C ASP A 243 -5.42 -13.80 12.39
N ASP A 244 -4.17 -14.22 12.46
CA ASP A 244 -3.69 -15.23 13.40
C ASP A 244 -2.63 -14.62 14.31
N VAL A 245 -2.92 -14.54 15.61
CA VAL A 245 -2.00 -14.03 16.64
C VAL A 245 -0.78 -14.91 16.82
N ASN A 246 -0.87 -16.21 16.51
CA ASN A 246 0.25 -17.15 16.61
C ASN A 246 1.12 -17.13 15.36
N ASN A 247 0.53 -16.87 14.19
CA ASN A 247 1.23 -16.77 12.91
C ASN A 247 0.86 -15.44 12.21
N PRO A 248 1.37 -14.30 12.70
CA PRO A 248 0.96 -12.98 12.21
C PRO A 248 1.44 -12.66 10.79
N VAL A 249 2.22 -13.56 10.18
CA VAL A 249 2.80 -13.42 8.84
C VAL A 249 2.47 -14.68 8.04
N SER A 250 2.04 -14.45 6.79
CA SER A 250 1.86 -15.48 5.78
C SER A 250 2.86 -15.29 4.65
N ARG A 251 3.26 -16.39 4.03
CA ARG A 251 4.19 -16.47 2.93
C ARG A 251 3.45 -16.72 1.62
N LEU A 252 3.52 -15.75 0.73
CA LEU A 252 2.95 -15.78 -0.62
C LEU A 252 3.96 -16.36 -1.61
N THR A 253 3.51 -17.30 -2.42
CA THR A 253 4.24 -17.82 -3.59
C THR A 253 3.41 -17.62 -4.85
N VAL A 254 4.08 -17.37 -5.97
CA VAL A 254 3.47 -17.23 -7.29
C VAL A 254 4.04 -18.29 -8.22
N ALA A 255 3.15 -18.96 -8.96
CA ALA A 255 3.50 -19.85 -10.05
C ALA A 255 2.82 -19.41 -11.35
N LEU A 256 3.55 -19.49 -12.47
CA LEU A 256 3.00 -19.30 -13.80
C LEU A 256 2.62 -20.66 -14.36
N GLY A 257 1.45 -20.80 -14.95
CA GLY A 257 0.99 -22.04 -15.54
C GLY A 257 0.39 -21.88 -16.93
N ARG A 258 0.22 -23.02 -17.60
CA ARG A 258 -0.37 -23.10 -18.93
C ARG A 258 -1.86 -23.38 -18.83
N ARG A 259 -2.67 -22.51 -19.42
CA ARG A 259 -4.13 -22.66 -19.50
C ARG A 259 -4.51 -23.59 -20.66
N LEU A 260 -5.65 -24.27 -20.52
CA LEU A 260 -6.30 -24.97 -21.62
C LEU A 260 -6.60 -24.04 -22.80
N GLY A 261 -6.44 -24.56 -24.03
CA GLY A 261 -6.65 -23.81 -25.27
C GLY A 261 -5.45 -22.98 -25.74
N SER A 262 -4.28 -23.16 -25.14
CA SER A 262 -3.02 -22.61 -25.64
C SER A 262 -2.60 -23.34 -26.93
N SER A 263 -2.20 -22.58 -27.96
CA SER A 263 -1.68 -23.18 -29.20
C SER A 263 -0.19 -23.49 -29.11
N HIS A 264 0.51 -22.90 -28.13
CA HIS A 264 1.93 -23.15 -27.90
C HIS A 264 2.10 -23.89 -26.56
N ASN A 265 2.76 -25.05 -26.63
CA ASN A 265 2.93 -26.00 -25.54
C ASN A 265 4.42 -26.25 -25.25
N ASP A 266 5.25 -25.24 -25.50
CA ASP A 266 6.70 -25.32 -25.41
C ASP A 266 7.27 -24.26 -24.44
N LEU A 267 8.60 -24.19 -24.35
CA LEU A 267 9.37 -23.30 -23.51
C LEU A 267 8.98 -21.83 -23.70
N VAL A 268 8.72 -21.16 -22.58
CA VAL A 268 8.65 -19.69 -22.51
C VAL A 268 9.73 -19.19 -21.55
N TYR A 269 10.27 -18.01 -21.78
CA TYR A 269 11.20 -17.37 -20.86
C TYR A 269 10.50 -16.23 -20.14
N ILE A 270 10.57 -16.23 -18.81
CA ILE A 270 10.23 -15.06 -18.01
C ILE A 270 11.48 -14.18 -17.95
N ILE A 271 11.30 -12.87 -18.16
CA ILE A 271 12.35 -11.85 -18.10
C ILE A 271 12.22 -11.13 -16.76
N PRO A 272 13.06 -11.43 -15.75
CA PRO A 272 12.93 -10.88 -14.40
C PRO A 272 12.94 -9.35 -14.39
N SER A 273 13.91 -8.72 -15.06
CA SER A 273 14.12 -7.27 -15.05
C SER A 273 12.94 -6.45 -15.57
N GLY A 274 12.05 -7.05 -16.37
CA GLY A 274 10.83 -6.43 -16.87
C GLY A 274 9.55 -6.85 -16.14
N SER A 275 9.69 -7.73 -15.15
CA SER A 275 8.59 -8.34 -14.39
C SER A 275 8.52 -7.78 -12.96
N TYR A 276 7.31 -7.67 -12.41
CA TYR A 276 7.10 -7.11 -11.07
C TYR A 276 5.80 -7.60 -10.43
N TYR A 277 5.72 -7.42 -9.11
CA TYR A 277 4.47 -7.43 -8.37
C TYR A 277 4.15 -6.04 -7.83
N LYS A 278 2.87 -5.69 -7.84
CA LYS A 278 2.35 -4.54 -7.13
C LYS A 278 1.30 -5.03 -6.14
N LEU A 279 1.58 -4.86 -4.86
CA LEU A 279 0.73 -5.30 -3.75
C LEU A 279 0.10 -4.08 -3.11
N THR A 280 -1.22 -4.08 -2.91
CA THR A 280 -1.93 -3.01 -2.21
C THR A 280 -2.73 -3.59 -1.07
N LYS A 281 -2.43 -3.19 0.17
CA LYS A 281 -3.22 -3.55 1.35
C LYS A 281 -4.46 -2.65 1.41
N LEU A 282 -5.64 -3.26 1.42
CA LEU A 282 -6.94 -2.59 1.45
C LEU A 282 -7.47 -2.44 2.89
N LYS A 283 -7.18 -3.43 3.74
CA LYS A 283 -7.58 -3.50 5.15
C LYS A 283 -6.49 -4.22 5.95
#